data_AF-A0A8D1SFI3-F1
#
_entry.id   AF-A0A8D1SFI3-F1
#
_cell.length_a   1.000
_cell.length_b   1.000
_cell.length_c   1.000
_cell.angle_alpha   90.00
_cell.angle_beta   90.00
_cell.angle_gamma   90.00
#
_symmetry.space_group_name_H-M   'P 1'
#
loop_
_entity.id
_entity.type
_entity.pdbx_description
1 polymer ?
#
loop_
_entity_poly.entity_id
_entity_poly.type
_entity_poly.pdbx_seq_one_letter_code
_entity_poly.pdbx_strand_id
1 'polypeptide(L)'
;MATLCRVREVPRHLLVCEKSNFGHDKSRHRHIVETHYYNYRVSFLIPECGILSKELKDLVMAFGPYYSVKDLPLHELITHEFINTFVKKGKLILSLDKDTYEETGLQGRPSRYSGRKIMKFSAEESTLMSYFSSYRIQEHRPKIAVSSVADLQCPVLRSSELGGQPDAACSALELFDWLGAVFSHAELNNEPDSFLSSYCCPQPSTVVARASLCTVTGFILPEKICLLLEQLCRYFDEPKLAPWVTLAVQGFADSPVSWRENEHGFRRGGEHLYNFVIFNNRDYWLHMAVGADDDCPP
;
A
#
# COMPACT_ATOMS: atom_id res chain seq x y z
N MET A 1 15.62 -19.06 33.42
CA MET A 1 16.28 -18.91 32.11
C MET A 1 15.31 -18.81 30.93
N ALA A 2 14.23 -19.60 30.87
CA ALA A 2 13.22 -19.51 29.79
C ALA A 2 12.53 -18.14 29.62
N THR A 3 12.38 -17.36 30.70
CA THR A 3 11.73 -16.04 30.67
C THR A 3 12.54 -14.97 29.94
N LEU A 4 13.87 -15.06 29.93
CA LEU A 4 14.75 -14.11 29.23
C LEU A 4 14.84 -14.41 27.73
N CYS A 5 14.58 -15.65 27.31
CA CYS A 5 14.58 -16.05 25.90
C CYS A 5 13.46 -15.32 25.12
N ARG A 6 12.24 -15.25 25.68
CA ARG A 6 11.11 -14.56 25.06
C ARG A 6 11.30 -13.04 24.90
N VAL A 7 12.21 -12.44 25.67
CA VAL A 7 12.53 -11.01 25.56
C VAL A 7 13.45 -10.74 24.36
N ARG A 8 14.24 -11.73 23.94
CA ARG A 8 15.14 -11.64 22.78
C ARG A 8 14.57 -12.27 21.50
N GLU A 9 13.42 -12.93 21.59
CA GLU A 9 12.76 -13.52 20.43
C GLU A 9 12.25 -12.42 19.48
N VAL A 10 12.64 -12.54 18.22
CA VAL A 10 12.27 -11.59 17.18
C VAL A 10 10.83 -11.88 16.74
N PRO A 11 9.96 -10.85 16.63
CA PRO A 11 8.64 -11.06 16.04
C PRO A 11 8.82 -11.57 14.61
N ARG A 12 7.96 -12.50 14.19
CA ARG A 12 7.96 -12.95 12.79
C ARG A 12 7.61 -11.78 11.90
N HIS A 13 8.34 -11.62 10.82
CA HIS A 13 8.06 -10.67 9.75
C HIS A 13 8.56 -11.31 8.46
N LEU A 14 7.83 -11.11 7.37
CA LEU A 14 8.19 -11.64 6.06
C LEU A 14 8.24 -10.48 5.08
N LEU A 15 9.40 -10.32 4.44
CA LEU A 15 9.57 -9.46 3.29
C LEU A 15 9.91 -10.35 2.09
N VAL A 16 9.09 -10.26 1.04
CA VAL A 16 9.32 -10.93 -0.23
C VAL A 16 9.75 -9.88 -1.25
N CYS A 17 10.89 -10.12 -1.90
CA CYS A 17 11.40 -9.26 -2.98
C CYS A 17 11.45 -10.05 -4.28
N GLU A 18 10.69 -9.62 -5.27
CA GLU A 18 10.64 -10.24 -6.59
C GLU A 18 11.08 -9.27 -7.67
N LYS A 19 11.60 -9.81 -8.78
CA LYS A 19 11.86 -9.06 -10.01
C LYS A 19 10.99 -9.63 -11.12
N SER A 20 10.37 -8.77 -11.90
CA SER A 20 9.69 -9.16 -13.13
C SER A 20 9.71 -8.02 -14.15
N ASN A 21 8.95 -8.16 -15.23
CA ASN A 21 8.82 -7.18 -16.30
C ASN A 21 7.34 -6.92 -16.60
N PHE A 22 6.97 -5.68 -16.91
CA PHE A 22 5.57 -5.33 -17.21
C PHE A 22 5.06 -5.93 -18.52
N GLY A 23 5.96 -6.17 -19.49
CA GLY A 23 5.62 -6.77 -20.79
C GLY A 23 5.61 -8.29 -20.81
N HIS A 24 5.94 -8.96 -19.69
CA HIS A 24 5.98 -10.41 -19.63
C HIS A 24 4.58 -10.99 -19.41
N ASP A 25 4.12 -11.93 -20.25
CA ASP A 25 2.74 -12.46 -20.22
C ASP A 25 2.33 -13.08 -18.88
N LYS A 26 3.29 -13.65 -18.13
CA LYS A 26 3.07 -14.25 -16.81
C LYS A 26 3.23 -13.27 -15.65
N SER A 27 3.46 -11.99 -15.93
CA SER A 27 3.63 -10.96 -14.92
C SER A 27 2.33 -10.76 -14.13
N ARG A 28 2.42 -10.77 -12.81
CA ARG A 28 1.24 -10.70 -11.91
C ARG A 28 1.02 -9.32 -11.30
N HIS A 29 1.78 -8.30 -11.69
CA HIS A 29 1.70 -6.95 -11.15
C HIS A 29 0.24 -6.44 -11.01
N ARG A 30 -0.57 -6.62 -12.05
CA ARG A 30 -1.98 -6.20 -12.06
C ARG A 30 -2.82 -7.00 -11.07
N HIS A 31 -2.67 -8.33 -11.08
CA HIS A 31 -3.41 -9.22 -10.17
C HIS A 31 -3.12 -8.91 -8.70
N ILE A 32 -1.86 -8.58 -8.37
CA ILE A 32 -1.44 -8.27 -7.00
C ILE A 32 -2.11 -6.98 -6.50
N VAL A 33 -2.20 -5.95 -7.35
CA VAL A 33 -2.90 -4.71 -7.02
C VAL A 33 -4.41 -4.94 -6.90
N GLU A 34 -5.03 -5.63 -7.86
CA GLU A 34 -6.48 -5.88 -7.88
C GLU A 34 -6.97 -6.76 -6.72
N THR A 35 -6.11 -7.66 -6.24
CA THR A 35 -6.41 -8.54 -5.09
C THR A 35 -6.02 -7.95 -3.73
N HIS A 36 -5.47 -6.73 -3.70
CA HIS A 36 -5.26 -5.97 -2.47
C HIS A 36 -6.43 -5.00 -2.24
N TYR A 37 -7.43 -5.47 -1.48
CA TYR A 37 -8.76 -4.85 -1.47
C TYR A 37 -8.86 -3.53 -0.71
N TYR A 38 -8.11 -3.38 0.39
CA TYR A 38 -8.23 -2.25 1.31
C TYR A 38 -6.94 -1.43 1.31
N ASN A 39 -6.97 -0.25 0.68
CA ASN A 39 -5.80 0.61 0.53
C ASN A 39 -6.04 1.92 1.28
N TYR A 40 -5.12 2.26 2.18
CA TYR A 40 -5.22 3.46 3.02
C TYR A 40 -4.32 4.59 2.51
N ARG A 41 -3.06 4.26 2.23
CA ARG A 41 -2.03 5.23 1.85
C ARG A 41 -1.33 4.76 0.58
N VAL A 42 -1.30 5.62 -0.43
CA VAL A 42 -0.59 5.41 -1.69
C VAL A 42 0.42 6.54 -1.85
N SER A 43 1.70 6.21 -1.92
CA SER A 43 2.78 7.19 -2.11
C SER A 43 3.61 6.84 -3.33
N PHE A 44 4.11 7.84 -4.05
CA PHE A 44 5.06 7.64 -5.13
C PHE A 44 6.17 8.69 -5.10
N LEU A 45 7.37 8.26 -5.46
CA LEU A 45 8.57 9.10 -5.54
C LEU A 45 9.11 9.07 -6.96
N ILE A 46 9.36 10.26 -7.52
CA ILE A 46 10.01 10.43 -8.82
C ILE A 46 11.29 11.27 -8.59
N PRO A 47 12.48 10.65 -8.61
CA PRO A 47 13.76 11.36 -8.62
C PRO A 47 13.90 12.26 -9.86
N GLU A 48 14.76 13.28 -9.79
CA GLU A 48 15.00 14.23 -10.89
C GLU A 48 13.72 14.84 -11.50
N CYS A 49 12.71 15.09 -10.65
CA CYS A 49 11.42 15.64 -11.05
C CYS A 49 11.09 16.86 -10.20
N GLY A 50 11.14 18.04 -10.83
CA GLY A 50 10.77 19.30 -10.19
C GLY A 50 9.26 19.59 -10.19
N ILE A 51 8.54 19.11 -11.21
CA ILE A 51 7.10 19.36 -11.38
C ILE A 51 6.42 18.09 -11.90
N LEU A 52 5.40 17.60 -11.18
CA LEU A 52 4.55 16.50 -11.64
C LEU A 52 3.76 16.91 -12.89
N SER A 53 3.66 15.98 -13.85
CA SER A 53 2.87 16.17 -15.08
C SER A 53 1.39 16.41 -14.77
N LYS A 54 0.69 17.04 -15.70
CA LYS A 54 -0.74 17.31 -15.53
C LYS A 54 -1.54 16.01 -15.42
N GLU A 55 -1.19 15.01 -16.22
CA GLU A 55 -1.83 13.70 -16.25
C GLU A 55 -1.75 13.01 -14.90
N LEU A 56 -0.59 13.02 -14.24
CA LEU A 56 -0.41 12.44 -12.90
C LEU A 56 -1.18 13.22 -11.83
N LYS A 57 -1.20 14.56 -11.92
CA LYS A 57 -1.96 15.41 -10.98
C LYS A 57 -3.46 15.15 -11.09
N ASP A 58 -3.99 15.15 -12.31
CA ASP A 58 -5.40 14.91 -12.59
C ASP A 58 -5.82 13.51 -12.12
N LEU A 59 -4.96 12.51 -12.36
CA LEU A 59 -5.20 11.15 -11.87
C LEU A 59 -5.25 11.08 -10.35
N VAL A 60 -4.28 11.69 -9.66
CA VAL A 60 -4.22 11.75 -8.18
C VAL A 60 -5.45 12.42 -7.59
N MET A 61 -5.93 13.50 -8.21
CA MET A 61 -7.16 14.19 -7.80
C MET A 61 -8.43 13.34 -8.00
N ALA A 62 -8.37 12.33 -8.87
CA ALA A 62 -9.49 11.44 -9.18
C ALA A 62 -9.54 10.13 -8.37
N PHE A 63 -8.75 10.02 -7.29
CA PHE A 63 -8.74 8.85 -6.39
C PHE A 63 -10.00 8.71 -5.52
N GLY A 64 -10.73 9.79 -5.29
CA GLY A 64 -11.99 9.80 -4.54
C GLY A 64 -13.23 9.89 -5.44
N PRO A 65 -14.42 10.12 -4.83
CA PRO A 65 -14.67 10.21 -3.38
C PRO A 65 -14.74 8.84 -2.68
N TYR A 66 -14.85 8.87 -1.35
CA TYR A 66 -15.26 7.72 -0.53
C TYR A 66 -16.30 8.16 0.51
N TYR A 67 -17.07 7.21 1.05
CA TYR A 67 -18.21 7.51 1.92
C TYR A 67 -18.02 6.92 3.32
N SER A 68 -18.54 7.63 4.32
CA SER A 68 -18.70 7.14 5.68
C SER A 68 -20.17 7.18 6.06
N VAL A 69 -20.70 6.07 6.57
CA VAL A 69 -22.08 5.97 7.06
C VAL A 69 -22.02 5.61 8.54
N LYS A 70 -22.61 6.45 9.39
CA LYS A 70 -22.66 6.17 10.84
C LYS A 70 -23.84 5.28 11.18
N ASP A 71 -23.61 4.38 12.13
CA ASP A 71 -24.64 3.52 12.74
C ASP A 71 -25.43 2.68 11.73
N LEU A 72 -24.77 2.25 10.64
CA LEU A 72 -25.40 1.42 9.60
C LEU A 72 -25.57 -0.03 10.09
N PRO A 73 -26.80 -0.54 10.20
CA PRO A 73 -27.03 -1.92 10.63
C PRO A 73 -26.65 -2.92 9.52
N LEU A 74 -26.11 -4.07 9.94
CA LEU A 74 -25.59 -5.08 8.99
C LEU A 74 -26.65 -5.70 8.09
N HIS A 75 -27.92 -5.74 8.53
CA HIS A 75 -28.99 -6.33 7.72
C HIS A 75 -29.25 -5.54 6.42
N GLU A 76 -28.93 -4.24 6.38
CA GLU A 76 -29.07 -3.42 5.16
C GLU A 76 -28.18 -3.93 4.03
N LEU A 77 -26.98 -4.41 4.37
CA LEU A 77 -25.97 -4.85 3.41
C LEU A 77 -26.26 -6.24 2.81
N ILE A 78 -27.25 -6.95 3.34
CA ILE A 78 -27.71 -8.24 2.83
C ILE A 78 -29.10 -8.17 2.21
N THR A 79 -29.71 -6.98 2.13
CA THR A 79 -30.98 -6.81 1.43
C THR A 79 -30.81 -7.11 -0.06
N HIS A 80 -31.85 -7.67 -0.68
CA HIS A 80 -31.87 -7.89 -2.12
C HIS A 80 -31.66 -6.59 -2.89
N GLU A 81 -32.16 -5.48 -2.36
CA GLU A 81 -31.99 -4.15 -2.96
C GLU A 81 -30.52 -3.74 -2.99
N PHE A 82 -29.82 -3.81 -1.85
CA PHE A 82 -28.39 -3.49 -1.77
C PHE A 82 -27.54 -4.39 -2.68
N ILE A 83 -27.80 -5.70 -2.62
CA ILE A 83 -27.05 -6.69 -3.42
C ILE A 83 -27.26 -6.44 -4.91
N ASN A 84 -28.50 -6.28 -5.38
CA ASN A 84 -28.77 -6.10 -6.81
C ASN A 84 -28.28 -4.75 -7.34
N THR A 85 -28.29 -3.72 -6.49
CA THR A 85 -27.91 -2.36 -6.88
C THR A 85 -26.39 -2.19 -6.93
N PHE A 86 -25.67 -2.67 -5.91
CA PHE A 86 -24.25 -2.34 -5.74
C PHE A 86 -23.32 -3.54 -5.89
N VAL A 87 -23.64 -4.66 -5.24
CA VAL A 87 -22.70 -5.79 -5.15
C VAL A 87 -22.73 -6.63 -6.42
N LYS A 88 -23.94 -6.95 -6.89
CA LYS A 88 -24.31 -7.96 -7.89
C LYS A 88 -23.81 -9.36 -7.52
N LYS A 89 -22.49 -9.53 -7.39
CA LYS A 89 -21.81 -10.73 -6.91
C LYS A 89 -20.66 -10.33 -5.98
N GLY A 90 -20.64 -10.84 -4.76
CA GLY A 90 -19.59 -10.54 -3.79
C GLY A 90 -19.63 -11.47 -2.58
N LYS A 91 -18.65 -11.32 -1.69
CA LYS A 91 -18.56 -12.02 -0.41
C LYS A 91 -18.55 -11.01 0.71
N LEU A 92 -19.34 -11.26 1.75
CA LEU A 92 -19.31 -10.49 2.99
C LEU A 92 -18.53 -11.31 4.03
N ILE A 93 -17.36 -10.83 4.43
CA ILE A 93 -16.53 -11.48 5.45
C ILE A 93 -16.57 -10.63 6.73
N LEU A 94 -16.97 -11.25 7.83
CA LEU A 94 -17.08 -10.60 9.14
C LEU A 94 -16.15 -11.30 10.13
N SER A 95 -15.30 -10.53 10.82
CA SER A 95 -14.62 -10.98 12.04
C SER A 95 -15.50 -10.60 13.23
N LEU A 96 -15.88 -11.59 14.04
CA LEU A 96 -16.75 -11.43 15.21
C LEU A 96 -16.00 -11.90 16.45
N ASP A 97 -16.23 -11.24 17.57
CA ASP A 97 -15.85 -11.79 18.87
C ASP A 97 -16.74 -12.98 19.25
N LYS A 98 -16.35 -13.66 20.33
CA LYS A 98 -17.02 -14.89 20.78
C LYS A 98 -18.50 -14.63 21.09
N ASP A 99 -18.77 -13.60 21.88
CA ASP A 99 -20.13 -13.31 22.37
C ASP A 99 -21.05 -12.97 21.19
N THR A 100 -20.60 -12.09 20.27
CA THR A 100 -21.37 -11.74 19.08
C THR A 100 -21.56 -12.94 18.14
N TYR A 101 -20.56 -13.79 17.97
CA TYR A 101 -20.68 -14.99 17.13
C TYR A 101 -21.74 -15.96 17.68
N GLU A 102 -21.72 -16.22 18.98
CA GLU A 102 -22.68 -17.10 19.66
C GLU A 102 -24.11 -16.53 19.59
N GLU A 103 -24.27 -15.21 19.77
CA GLU A 103 -25.57 -14.54 19.67
C GLU A 103 -26.16 -14.54 18.25
N THR A 104 -25.32 -14.34 17.22
CA THR A 104 -25.79 -14.28 15.83
C THR A 104 -26.22 -15.63 15.26
N GLY A 105 -25.72 -16.74 15.80
CA GLY A 105 -26.01 -18.09 15.31
C GLY A 105 -25.52 -18.37 13.89
N LEU A 106 -24.62 -17.53 13.36
CA LEU A 106 -24.04 -17.71 12.03
C LEU A 106 -23.08 -18.90 12.01
N GLN A 107 -23.01 -19.61 10.89
CA GLN A 107 -21.97 -20.62 10.69
C GLN A 107 -20.64 -19.93 10.36
N GLY A 108 -19.59 -20.28 11.10
CA GLY A 108 -18.24 -19.75 10.90
C GLY A 108 -17.15 -20.73 11.28
N ARG A 109 -15.92 -20.23 11.30
CA ARG A 109 -14.72 -20.96 11.73
C ARG A 109 -13.95 -20.13 12.77
N PRO A 110 -13.22 -20.76 13.71
CA PRO A 110 -12.38 -20.02 14.63
C PRO A 110 -11.32 -19.21 13.86
N SER A 111 -11.32 -17.89 14.04
CA SER A 111 -10.24 -17.02 13.56
C SER A 111 -9.13 -16.93 14.61
N ARG A 112 -7.90 -16.74 14.16
CA ARG A 112 -6.74 -16.54 15.04
C ARG A 112 -6.63 -15.11 15.62
N TYR A 113 -7.51 -14.20 15.19
CA TYR A 113 -7.46 -12.76 15.49
C TYR A 113 -8.85 -12.21 15.85
N SER A 114 -8.91 -11.24 16.77
CA SER A 114 -10.15 -10.55 17.14
C SER A 114 -10.27 -9.19 16.41
N GLY A 115 -10.70 -9.18 15.15
CA GLY A 115 -10.67 -7.99 14.29
C GLY A 115 -11.95 -7.13 14.33
N ARG A 116 -11.87 -5.91 13.81
CA ARG A 116 -13.02 -5.05 13.47
C ARG A 116 -13.48 -5.32 12.02
N LYS A 117 -14.71 -4.89 11.70
CA LYS A 117 -15.35 -5.08 10.40
C LYS A 117 -14.95 -3.95 9.43
N ILE A 118 -14.40 -4.30 8.27
CA ILE A 118 -14.21 -3.38 7.13
C ILE A 118 -14.85 -4.03 5.90
N MET A 119 -15.61 -3.24 5.12
CA MET A 119 -16.38 -3.73 3.97
C MET A 119 -16.10 -2.87 2.73
N LYS A 120 -15.98 -3.49 1.56
CA LYS A 120 -15.84 -2.84 0.25
C LYS A 120 -17.08 -3.10 -0.60
N PHE A 121 -17.64 -2.05 -1.19
CA PHE A 121 -18.62 -2.14 -2.27
C PHE A 121 -18.28 -1.10 -3.34
N SER A 122 -18.44 -1.45 -4.62
CA SER A 122 -18.30 -0.52 -5.75
C SER A 122 -19.70 -0.13 -6.24
N ALA A 123 -19.97 1.17 -6.34
CA ALA A 123 -21.29 1.70 -6.66
C ALA A 123 -21.20 3.04 -7.41
N GLU A 124 -22.24 3.39 -8.16
CA GLU A 124 -22.36 4.71 -8.79
C GLU A 124 -22.72 5.79 -7.74
N GLU A 125 -22.08 6.95 -7.87
CA GLU A 125 -22.03 8.06 -6.90
C GLU A 125 -23.43 8.55 -6.44
N SER A 126 -24.35 8.78 -7.38
CA SER A 126 -25.69 9.31 -7.12
C SER A 126 -26.63 8.29 -6.44
N THR A 127 -26.34 7.01 -6.60
CA THR A 127 -27.17 5.91 -6.07
C THR A 127 -26.82 5.61 -4.61
N LEU A 128 -25.57 5.78 -4.18
CA LEU A 128 -25.17 5.59 -2.78
C LEU A 128 -25.79 6.63 -1.84
N MET A 129 -25.71 7.90 -2.22
CA MET A 129 -26.20 9.01 -1.39
C MET A 129 -27.72 8.97 -1.22
N SER A 130 -28.45 8.55 -2.26
CA SER A 130 -29.90 8.37 -2.18
C SER A 130 -30.27 7.14 -1.35
N TYR A 131 -29.60 6.01 -1.56
CA TYR A 131 -29.86 4.76 -0.82
C TYR A 131 -29.64 4.92 0.70
N PHE A 132 -28.53 5.56 1.09
CA PHE A 132 -28.21 5.79 2.50
C PHE A 132 -28.73 7.13 3.05
N SER A 133 -29.69 7.78 2.38
CA SER A 133 -30.21 9.10 2.78
C SER A 133 -30.93 9.09 4.13
N SER A 134 -31.49 7.94 4.54
CA SER A 134 -32.07 7.71 5.87
C SER A 134 -31.01 7.58 6.96
N TYR A 135 -29.74 7.39 6.58
CA TYR A 135 -28.58 7.28 7.45
C TYR A 135 -27.72 8.54 7.40
N ARG A 136 -26.81 8.70 8.38
CA ARG A 136 -25.85 9.81 8.41
C ARG A 136 -24.67 9.52 7.48
N ILE A 137 -24.89 9.62 6.17
CA ILE A 137 -23.86 9.48 5.15
C ILE A 137 -23.07 10.78 4.97
N GLN A 138 -21.74 10.66 4.83
CA GLN A 138 -20.82 11.76 4.55
C GLN A 138 -19.89 11.37 3.41
N GLU A 139 -19.76 12.27 2.44
CA GLU A 139 -18.76 12.16 1.39
C GLU A 139 -17.43 12.75 1.87
N HIS A 140 -16.34 12.04 1.60
CA HIS A 140 -14.99 12.46 1.89
C HIS A 140 -14.13 12.37 0.64
N ARG A 141 -13.12 13.24 0.58
CA ARG A 141 -12.06 13.17 -0.43
C ARG A 141 -10.75 12.70 0.21
N PRO A 142 -9.93 11.92 -0.51
CA PRO A 142 -8.60 11.59 -0.05
C PRO A 142 -7.78 12.86 0.19
N LYS A 143 -7.00 12.86 1.27
CA LYS A 143 -5.99 13.90 1.53
C LYS A 143 -4.83 13.67 0.57
N ILE A 144 -4.46 14.70 -0.17
CA ILE A 144 -3.33 14.68 -1.10
C ILE A 144 -2.26 15.61 -0.57
N ALA A 145 -1.06 15.09 -0.38
CA ALA A 145 0.14 15.85 -0.02
C ALA A 145 1.17 15.69 -1.14
N VAL A 146 1.54 16.80 -1.77
CA VAL A 146 2.62 16.84 -2.78
C VAL A 146 3.73 17.69 -2.21
N SER A 147 4.95 17.15 -2.20
CA SER A 147 6.15 17.82 -1.74
C SER A 147 7.28 17.63 -2.75
N SER A 148 8.25 18.56 -2.74
CA SER A 148 9.47 18.44 -3.52
C SER A 148 10.64 18.50 -2.56
N VAL A 149 11.50 17.50 -2.62
CA VAL A 149 12.70 17.39 -1.79
C VAL A 149 13.89 17.78 -2.63
N ALA A 150 14.68 18.75 -2.16
CA ALA A 150 15.93 19.16 -2.80
C ALA A 150 17.08 18.28 -2.31
N ASP A 151 18.10 18.11 -3.16
CA ASP A 151 19.37 17.45 -2.82
C ASP A 151 19.19 16.07 -2.15
N LEU A 152 18.21 15.29 -2.64
CA LEU A 152 17.91 13.98 -2.08
C LEU A 152 18.99 12.97 -2.50
N GLN A 153 19.60 12.30 -1.53
CA GLN A 153 20.55 11.22 -1.82
C GLN A 153 19.79 9.94 -2.15
N CYS A 154 19.89 9.47 -3.39
CA CYS A 154 19.18 8.30 -3.92
C CYS A 154 20.14 7.11 -4.09
N PRO A 155 19.77 5.90 -3.62
CA PRO A 155 20.55 4.68 -3.88
C PRO A 155 20.70 4.39 -5.38
N VAL A 156 21.88 3.94 -5.78
CA VAL A 156 22.13 3.46 -7.15
C VAL A 156 21.63 2.02 -7.26
N LEU A 157 20.77 1.75 -8.23
CA LEU A 157 20.11 0.45 -8.43
C LEU A 157 20.46 -0.14 -9.80
N ARG A 158 20.49 -1.47 -9.89
CA ARG A 158 20.57 -2.21 -11.15
C ARG A 158 19.40 -3.17 -11.24
N SER A 159 18.54 -3.02 -12.24
CA SER A 159 17.29 -3.81 -12.31
C SER A 159 17.51 -5.33 -12.30
N SER A 160 18.67 -5.83 -12.75
CA SER A 160 19.04 -7.25 -12.73
C SER A 160 19.45 -7.79 -11.36
N GLU A 161 19.95 -6.94 -10.45
CA GLU A 161 20.61 -7.36 -9.21
C GLU A 161 19.75 -7.04 -7.98
N LEU A 162 18.76 -7.89 -7.66
CA LEU A 162 17.93 -7.72 -6.46
C LEU A 162 18.75 -7.72 -5.16
N GLY A 163 19.79 -8.55 -5.09
CA GLY A 163 20.69 -8.65 -3.94
C GLY A 163 21.70 -7.51 -3.84
N GLY A 164 21.68 -6.57 -4.78
CA GLY A 164 22.73 -5.57 -4.93
C GLY A 164 24.00 -6.15 -5.53
N GLN A 165 24.97 -5.25 -5.78
CA GLN A 165 26.30 -5.59 -6.23
C GLN A 165 27.30 -4.75 -5.44
N PRO A 166 28.29 -5.38 -4.76
CA PRO A 166 29.27 -4.65 -3.96
C PRO A 166 29.89 -3.48 -4.74
N ASP A 167 29.93 -2.30 -4.11
CA ASP A 167 30.46 -1.04 -4.63
C ASP A 167 29.81 -0.51 -5.92
N ALA A 168 28.78 -1.16 -6.45
CA ALA A 168 28.19 -0.84 -7.76
C ALA A 168 26.67 -0.64 -7.73
N ALA A 169 25.94 -1.30 -6.84
CA ALA A 169 24.49 -1.17 -6.72
C ALA A 169 23.99 -1.60 -5.34
N CYS A 170 23.02 -0.87 -4.80
CA CYS A 170 22.32 -1.23 -3.57
C CYS A 170 21.33 -2.37 -3.80
N SER A 171 21.02 -3.09 -2.73
CA SER A 171 20.03 -4.17 -2.71
C SER A 171 18.59 -3.65 -2.61
N ALA A 172 17.65 -4.51 -2.97
CA ALA A 172 16.22 -4.28 -2.81
C ALA A 172 15.81 -4.04 -1.36
N LEU A 173 16.46 -4.72 -0.41
CA LEU A 173 16.20 -4.57 1.03
C LEU A 173 16.64 -3.20 1.54
N GLU A 174 17.86 -2.76 1.19
CA GLU A 174 18.36 -1.44 1.58
C GLU A 174 17.47 -0.31 1.05
N LEU A 175 16.99 -0.45 -0.20
CA LEU A 175 16.04 0.48 -0.79
C LEU A 175 14.70 0.48 -0.06
N PHE A 176 14.20 -0.68 0.36
CA PHE A 176 12.94 -0.79 1.10
C PHE A 176 12.99 0.02 2.41
N ASP A 177 14.05 -0.15 3.19
CA ASP A 177 14.24 0.59 4.44
C ASP A 177 14.39 2.10 4.18
N TRP A 178 15.21 2.48 3.18
CA TRP A 178 15.45 3.88 2.83
C TRP A 178 14.18 4.59 2.38
N LEU A 179 13.35 3.90 1.58
CA LEU A 179 12.09 4.44 1.09
C LEU A 179 11.12 4.75 2.25
N GLY A 180 11.10 3.90 3.28
CA GLY A 180 10.33 4.14 4.51
C GLY A 180 10.76 5.42 5.24
N ALA A 181 12.06 5.68 5.31
CA ALA A 181 12.60 6.90 5.91
C ALA A 181 12.25 8.15 5.10
N VAL A 182 12.36 8.08 3.76
CA VAL A 182 12.00 9.19 2.85
C VAL A 182 10.51 9.55 2.96
N PHE A 183 9.62 8.56 2.94
CA PHE A 183 8.18 8.80 3.10
C PHE A 183 7.77 9.27 4.50
N SER A 184 8.63 9.06 5.49
CA SER A 184 8.44 9.58 6.85
C SER A 184 9.05 10.97 7.03
N HIS A 185 9.63 11.56 5.98
CA HIS A 185 10.36 12.82 6.04
C HIS A 185 11.49 12.81 7.09
N ALA A 186 12.14 11.66 7.29
CA ALA A 186 13.24 11.53 8.22
C ALA A 186 14.52 12.19 7.66
N GLU A 187 15.26 12.87 8.53
CA GLU A 187 16.58 13.42 8.20
C GLU A 187 17.63 12.30 8.22
N LEU A 188 18.33 12.12 7.10
CA LEU A 188 19.30 11.04 6.87
C LEU A 188 20.76 11.52 7.00
N ASN A 189 20.99 12.52 7.85
CA ASN A 189 22.30 13.10 8.08
C ASN A 189 22.92 12.52 9.37
N ASN A 190 24.18 12.08 9.27
CA ASN A 190 24.94 11.64 10.43
C ASN A 190 25.74 12.82 11.03
N GLU A 191 25.09 13.98 11.14
CA GLU A 191 25.71 15.17 11.71
C GLU A 191 25.65 15.07 13.24
N PRO A 192 26.79 15.18 13.94
CA PRO A 192 26.82 15.14 15.39
C PRO A 192 26.33 16.48 15.95
N ASP A 193 25.05 16.55 16.32
CA ASP A 193 24.48 17.66 17.10
C ASP A 193 24.11 17.17 18.52
N SER A 194 22.97 17.58 19.06
CA SER A 194 22.44 17.13 20.36
C SER A 194 21.98 15.66 20.39
N PHE A 195 21.81 15.03 19.23
CA PHE A 195 21.52 13.61 19.06
C PHE A 195 22.25 13.07 17.82
N LEU A 196 22.50 11.76 17.79
CA LEU A 196 23.16 11.11 16.65
C LEU A 196 22.13 10.27 15.86
N SER A 197 21.84 10.67 14.62
CA SER A 197 21.09 9.83 13.68
C SER A 197 22.06 8.87 12.99
N SER A 198 22.02 7.60 13.38
CA SER A 198 22.92 6.58 12.81
C SER A 198 22.45 6.02 11.47
N TYR A 199 21.26 6.38 11.01
CA TYR A 199 20.69 5.86 9.77
C TYR A 199 21.06 6.79 8.59
N CYS A 200 21.76 6.23 7.60
CA CYS A 200 22.28 6.95 6.45
C CYS A 200 21.70 6.39 5.14
N CYS A 201 21.79 7.16 4.07
CA CYS A 201 21.49 6.65 2.73
C CYS A 201 22.41 5.45 2.38
N PRO A 202 21.87 4.33 1.87
CA PRO A 202 22.65 3.21 1.35
C PRO A 202 23.67 3.62 0.30
N GLN A 203 24.79 2.91 0.21
CA GLN A 203 25.87 3.18 -0.76
C GLN A 203 26.03 2.02 -1.75
N PRO A 204 26.34 2.29 -3.03
CA PRO A 204 26.60 3.61 -3.62
C PRO A 204 25.31 4.42 -3.86
N SER A 205 25.42 5.75 -3.79
CA SER A 205 24.29 6.68 -3.96
C SER A 205 24.66 7.88 -4.82
N THR A 206 23.64 8.55 -5.37
CA THR A 206 23.76 9.77 -6.18
C THR A 206 22.83 10.82 -5.61
N VAL A 207 23.32 12.05 -5.46
CA VAL A 207 22.49 13.20 -5.07
C VAL A 207 21.68 13.65 -6.28
N VAL A 208 20.35 13.66 -6.14
CA VAL A 208 19.45 14.22 -7.13
C VAL A 208 19.03 15.63 -6.72
N ALA A 209 19.03 16.56 -7.67
CA ALA A 209 18.79 17.96 -7.36
C ALA A 209 17.36 18.19 -6.83
N ARG A 210 16.38 17.47 -7.39
CA ARG A 210 14.97 17.54 -6.97
C ARG A 210 14.29 16.19 -7.12
N ALA A 211 13.57 15.77 -6.08
CA ALA A 211 12.64 14.65 -6.14
C ALA A 211 11.21 15.14 -5.88
N SER A 212 10.24 14.59 -6.62
CA SER A 212 8.82 14.81 -6.37
C SER A 212 8.25 13.65 -5.57
N LEU A 213 7.65 13.98 -4.44
CA LEU A 213 6.99 13.04 -3.55
C LEU A 213 5.49 13.37 -3.48
N CYS A 214 4.65 12.37 -3.72
CA CYS A 214 3.20 12.50 -3.59
C CYS A 214 2.66 11.40 -2.69
N THR A 215 1.79 11.76 -1.76
CA THR A 215 1.08 10.84 -0.88
C THR A 215 -0.42 11.14 -0.91
N VAL A 216 -1.21 10.11 -1.19
CA VAL A 216 -2.66 10.10 -1.14
C VAL A 216 -3.09 9.26 0.06
N THR A 217 -3.92 9.81 0.93
CA THR A 217 -4.41 9.14 2.15
C THR A 217 -5.92 9.18 2.22
N GLY A 218 -6.57 8.03 2.35
CA GLY A 218 -8.03 7.91 2.38
C GLY A 218 -8.47 6.46 2.23
N PHE A 219 -9.65 6.23 1.67
CA PHE A 219 -10.09 4.89 1.28
C PHE A 219 -9.95 4.73 -0.24
N ILE A 220 -8.92 4.02 -0.68
CA ILE A 220 -8.45 4.02 -2.06
C ILE A 220 -8.83 2.70 -2.75
N LEU A 221 -9.45 2.84 -3.93
CA LEU A 221 -9.82 1.72 -4.78
C LEU A 221 -8.59 1.17 -5.54
N PRO A 222 -8.35 -0.16 -5.54
CA PRO A 222 -7.22 -0.76 -6.25
C PRO A 222 -7.25 -0.48 -7.75
N GLU A 223 -8.44 -0.31 -8.34
CA GLU A 223 -8.60 0.02 -9.76
C GLU A 223 -7.97 1.38 -10.10
N LYS A 224 -8.00 2.36 -9.17
CA LYS A 224 -7.31 3.64 -9.31
C LYS A 224 -5.80 3.49 -9.18
N ILE A 225 -5.34 2.57 -8.33
CA ILE A 225 -3.93 2.24 -8.19
C ILE A 225 -3.40 1.57 -9.47
N CYS A 226 -4.16 0.68 -10.10
CA CYS A 226 -3.80 0.11 -11.41
C CYS A 226 -3.58 1.19 -12.45
N LEU A 227 -4.48 2.17 -12.56
CA LEU A 227 -4.31 3.30 -13.48
C LEU A 227 -3.05 4.11 -13.15
N LEU A 228 -2.75 4.35 -11.87
CA LEU A 228 -1.53 5.05 -11.46
C LEU A 228 -0.27 4.26 -11.80
N LEU A 229 -0.27 2.94 -11.54
CA LEU A 229 0.82 2.05 -11.91
C LEU A 229 1.07 2.09 -13.42
N GLU A 230 0.02 1.99 -14.24
CA GLU A 230 0.14 2.10 -15.69
C GLU A 230 0.72 3.44 -16.15
N GLN A 231 0.29 4.56 -15.54
CA GLN A 231 0.86 5.88 -15.85
C GLN A 231 2.33 6.00 -15.44
N LEU A 232 2.71 5.43 -14.28
CA LEU A 232 4.11 5.40 -13.85
C LEU A 232 4.97 4.49 -14.75
N CYS A 233 4.41 3.42 -15.32
CA CYS A 233 5.11 2.62 -16.34
C CYS A 233 5.33 3.42 -17.63
N ARG A 234 4.32 4.17 -18.09
CA ARG A 234 4.39 5.04 -19.28
C ARG A 234 5.25 6.29 -19.08
N TYR A 235 5.61 6.62 -17.83
CA TYR A 235 6.50 7.74 -17.53
C TYR A 235 7.83 7.65 -18.30
N PHE A 236 8.31 6.43 -18.55
CA PHE A 236 9.54 6.15 -19.29
C PHE A 236 9.36 5.96 -20.81
N ASP A 237 8.17 6.21 -21.36
CA ASP A 237 7.98 6.18 -22.82
C ASP A 237 8.79 7.30 -23.52
N GLU A 238 9.02 8.41 -22.79
CA GLU A 238 9.93 9.47 -23.19
C GLU A 238 11.24 9.38 -22.38
N PRO A 239 12.41 9.74 -22.94
CA PRO A 239 13.66 9.78 -22.19
C PRO A 239 13.55 10.69 -20.96
N LYS A 240 13.81 10.13 -19.76
CA LYS A 240 13.81 10.84 -18.47
C LYS A 240 15.19 10.82 -17.84
N LEU A 241 15.44 11.80 -16.97
CA LEU A 241 16.64 11.84 -16.13
C LEU A 241 16.55 10.85 -14.96
N ALA A 242 15.33 10.56 -14.49
CA ALA A 242 15.11 9.60 -13.42
C ALA A 242 15.54 8.18 -13.86
N PRO A 243 16.38 7.48 -13.07
CA PRO A 243 16.76 6.09 -13.40
C PRO A 243 15.66 5.08 -13.06
N TRP A 244 14.80 5.41 -12.09
CA TRP A 244 13.70 4.59 -11.60
C TRP A 244 12.65 5.50 -10.93
N VAL A 245 11.43 4.99 -10.77
CA VAL A 245 10.37 5.62 -9.95
C VAL A 245 9.79 4.60 -8.97
N THR A 246 9.16 5.05 -7.89
CA THR A 246 8.54 4.13 -6.91
C THR A 246 7.04 4.36 -6.79
N LEU A 247 6.32 3.29 -6.48
CA LEU A 247 4.93 3.31 -6.04
C LEU A 247 4.83 2.42 -4.80
N ALA A 248 4.46 2.99 -3.66
CA ALA A 248 4.27 2.30 -2.40
C ALA A 248 2.81 2.38 -1.97
N VAL A 249 2.25 1.24 -1.61
CA VAL A 249 0.85 1.13 -1.20
C VAL A 249 0.79 0.41 0.14
N GLN A 250 0.11 1.03 1.08
CA GLN A 250 -0.12 0.51 2.42
C GLN A 250 -1.61 0.33 2.66
N GLY A 251 -1.97 -0.85 3.14
CA GLY A 251 -3.32 -1.19 3.55
C GLY A 251 -3.71 -0.64 4.92
N PHE A 252 -4.88 -1.05 5.39
CA PHE A 252 -5.36 -0.73 6.74
C PHE A 252 -4.86 -1.77 7.74
N ALA A 253 -4.35 -1.33 8.88
CA ALA A 253 -3.92 -2.21 9.98
C ALA A 253 -5.06 -3.06 10.56
N ASP A 254 -6.30 -2.58 10.44
CA ASP A 254 -7.54 -3.20 10.94
C ASP A 254 -8.32 -3.93 9.84
N SER A 255 -7.69 -4.25 8.71
CA SER A 255 -8.30 -5.09 7.67
C SER A 255 -8.59 -6.49 8.21
N PRO A 256 -9.80 -7.05 8.02
CA PRO A 256 -10.11 -8.42 8.47
C PRO A 256 -9.49 -9.49 7.56
N VAL A 257 -9.31 -9.17 6.28
CA VAL A 257 -8.72 -10.05 5.28
C VAL A 257 -7.68 -9.32 4.44
N SER A 258 -6.69 -10.09 4.04
CA SER A 258 -5.59 -9.71 3.18
C SER A 258 -5.70 -10.34 1.79
N TRP A 259 -4.60 -10.32 1.03
CA TRP A 259 -4.49 -11.01 -0.25
C TRP A 259 -5.07 -12.43 -0.18
N ARG A 260 -5.81 -12.80 -1.23
CA ARG A 260 -6.46 -14.11 -1.39
C ARG A 260 -7.48 -14.46 -0.30
N GLU A 261 -8.06 -13.46 0.37
CA GLU A 261 -9.03 -13.67 1.45
C GLU A 261 -8.42 -14.38 2.68
N ASN A 262 -7.09 -14.29 2.84
CA ASN A 262 -6.42 -14.80 4.03
C ASN A 262 -6.74 -13.90 5.23
N GLU A 263 -6.86 -14.49 6.42
CA GLU A 263 -7.10 -13.73 7.64
C GLU A 263 -5.90 -12.83 7.92
N HIS A 264 -6.16 -11.55 8.18
CA HIS A 264 -5.12 -10.57 8.49
C HIS A 264 -5.03 -10.37 10.01
N GLY A 265 -3.86 -10.63 10.58
CA GLY A 265 -3.60 -10.48 12.01
C GLY A 265 -3.12 -9.07 12.40
N PHE A 266 -3.54 -8.58 13.57
CA PHE A 266 -3.10 -7.28 14.10
C PHE A 266 -2.31 -7.37 15.42
N ARG A 267 -1.90 -8.57 15.86
CA ARG A 267 -1.43 -8.85 17.23
C ARG A 267 -0.39 -7.87 17.80
N ARG A 268 0.65 -7.54 17.03
CA ARG A 268 1.70 -6.57 17.45
C ARG A 268 2.06 -5.55 16.34
N GLY A 269 1.24 -5.49 15.29
CA GLY A 269 1.58 -4.89 14.00
C GLY A 269 1.47 -5.93 12.90
N GLY A 270 0.87 -5.56 11.78
CA GLY A 270 0.56 -6.49 10.70
C GLY A 270 0.16 -5.79 9.42
N GLU A 271 0.51 -4.52 9.24
CA GLU A 271 0.10 -3.75 8.05
C GLU A 271 0.64 -4.39 6.78
N HIS A 272 -0.23 -4.51 5.77
CA HIS A 272 0.15 -5.03 4.47
C HIS A 272 0.64 -3.90 3.62
N LEU A 273 1.82 -4.09 3.05
CA LEU A 273 2.45 -3.08 2.23
C LEU A 273 3.11 -3.74 1.04
N TYR A 274 2.92 -3.15 -0.13
CA TYR A 274 3.66 -3.52 -1.32
C TYR A 274 4.24 -2.29 -2.00
N ASN A 275 5.46 -2.46 -2.53
CA ASN A 275 6.15 -1.42 -3.28
C ASN A 275 6.52 -1.93 -4.66
N PHE A 276 6.28 -1.11 -5.68
CA PHE A 276 6.87 -1.26 -7.01
C PHE A 276 8.03 -0.29 -7.16
N VAL A 277 9.19 -0.79 -7.57
CA VAL A 277 10.32 0.00 -8.07
C VAL A 277 10.35 -0.20 -9.58
N ILE A 278 10.06 0.83 -10.34
CA ILE A 278 9.82 0.78 -11.78
C ILE A 278 11.05 1.34 -12.50
N PHE A 279 11.64 0.54 -13.38
CA PHE A 279 12.82 0.92 -14.15
C PHE A 279 12.45 1.33 -15.59
N ASN A 280 13.33 2.09 -16.24
CA ASN A 280 13.13 2.57 -17.61
C ASN A 280 13.05 1.46 -18.68
N ASN A 281 13.57 0.26 -18.39
CA ASN A 281 13.56 -0.89 -19.28
C ASN A 281 12.30 -1.78 -19.10
N ARG A 282 11.26 -1.28 -18.42
CA ARG A 282 10.02 -1.99 -18.05
C ARG A 282 10.22 -3.13 -17.05
N ASP A 283 11.41 -3.30 -16.48
CA ASP A 283 11.56 -4.15 -15.30
C ASP A 283 10.91 -3.47 -14.09
N TYR A 284 10.47 -4.29 -13.14
CA TYR A 284 10.14 -3.83 -11.81
C TYR A 284 10.67 -4.75 -10.73
N TRP A 285 10.95 -4.16 -9.58
CA TRP A 285 11.01 -4.89 -8.32
C TRP A 285 9.69 -4.76 -7.59
N LEU A 286 9.25 -5.85 -6.99
CA LEU A 286 8.09 -5.92 -6.13
C LEU A 286 8.56 -6.28 -4.72
N HIS A 287 8.35 -5.39 -3.76
CA HIS A 287 8.52 -5.68 -2.35
C HIS A 287 7.13 -5.94 -1.75
N MET A 288 6.97 -7.02 -1.00
CA MET A 288 5.76 -7.32 -0.24
C MET A 288 6.14 -7.55 1.23
N ALA A 289 5.71 -6.65 2.09
CA ALA A 289 5.85 -6.76 3.53
C ALA A 289 4.55 -7.29 4.12
N VAL A 290 4.65 -8.41 4.84
CA VAL A 290 3.51 -9.15 5.36
C VAL A 290 3.66 -9.31 6.87
N GLY A 291 2.54 -9.20 7.57
CA GLY A 291 2.45 -9.36 9.02
C GLY A 291 2.91 -10.74 9.49
N ALA A 292 3.28 -10.82 10.76
CA ALA A 292 3.90 -11.98 11.41
C ALA A 292 3.20 -13.32 11.20
N ASP A 293 1.88 -13.27 11.07
CA ASP A 293 1.01 -14.44 11.01
C ASP A 293 0.15 -14.47 9.73
N ASP A 294 0.53 -13.69 8.70
CA ASP A 294 -0.18 -13.57 7.43
C ASP A 294 0.59 -14.27 6.29
N ASP A 295 -0.13 -14.75 5.29
CA ASP A 295 0.44 -15.44 4.13
C ASP A 295 0.73 -14.47 2.98
N CYS A 296 1.96 -14.53 2.45
CA CYS A 296 2.31 -13.77 1.25
C CYS A 296 1.85 -14.52 -0.02
N PRO A 297 1.11 -13.89 -0.95
CA PRO A 297 0.90 -14.49 -2.25
C PRO A 297 2.25 -14.60 -2.99
N PRO A 298 2.49 -15.68 -3.75
CA PRO A 298 3.50 -15.65 -4.81
C PRO A 298 3.06 -14.64 -5.84
#